data_AF-A0A8T3LIV7-F1
#
_entry.id   AF-A0A8T3LIV7-F1
#
_cell.length_a   1.000
_cell.length_b   1.000
_cell.length_c   1.000
_cell.angle_alpha   90.00
_cell.angle_beta   90.00
_cell.angle_gamma   90.00
#
_symmetry.space_group_name_H-M   'P 1'
#
loop_
_entity.id
_entity.type
_entity.pdbx_description
1 polymer ?
#
loop_
_entity_poly.entity_id
_entity_poly.type
_entity_poly.pdbx_seq_one_letter_code
_entity_poly.pdbx_strand_id
1 'polypeptide(L)'
;MRDVISTCPVCEHELAVTRLHCRECGTTLEGEFSVGRFGRLGRDQMRVLESFLRSRGNLKEMERDLGLSYPTVRSRVDTLVRALGLIPLDGRGGDDLSAERDNPIANERRRILEALARHEIDAEAAAAALRGLTVSPPSPAVVETAASAPSASSTGQADATDASPGGPPAAAGAGATPAEKE
;
A
#
# COMPACT_ATOMS: atom_id res chain seq x y z
N MET A 1 30.61 -2.21 -11.27
CA MET A 1 30.35 -0.75 -11.43
C MET A 1 29.89 -0.22 -10.07
N ARG A 2 30.17 1.03 -9.73
CA ARG A 2 29.66 1.64 -8.49
C ARG A 2 28.33 2.32 -8.80
N ASP A 3 27.37 2.22 -7.89
CA ASP A 3 26.10 2.91 -8.03
C ASP A 3 26.29 4.43 -7.97
N VAL A 4 25.47 5.15 -8.73
CA VAL A 4 25.47 6.61 -8.73
C VAL A 4 24.93 7.10 -7.40
N ILE A 5 25.63 8.05 -6.77
CA ILE A 5 25.11 8.74 -5.58
C ILE A 5 24.03 9.73 -6.01
N SER A 6 22.87 9.66 -5.36
CA SER A 6 21.72 10.53 -5.61
C SER A 6 21.60 11.68 -4.62
N THR A 7 22.39 11.65 -3.55
CA THR A 7 22.35 12.61 -2.44
C THR A 7 23.74 13.21 -2.23
N CYS A 8 23.80 14.53 -2.07
CA CYS A 8 25.03 15.26 -1.84
C CYS A 8 25.58 14.96 -0.44
N PRO A 9 26.81 14.47 -0.28
CA PRO A 9 27.38 14.16 1.04
C PRO A 9 27.72 15.41 1.88
N VAL A 10 27.58 16.62 1.31
CA VAL A 10 27.89 17.89 1.97
C VAL A 10 26.65 18.58 2.51
N CYS A 11 25.58 18.63 1.73
CA CYS A 11 24.35 19.36 2.07
C CYS A 11 23.09 18.49 2.11
N GLU A 12 23.22 17.19 1.85
CA GLU A 12 22.10 16.22 1.84
C GLU A 12 20.99 16.52 0.83
N HIS A 13 21.23 17.43 -0.12
CA HIS A 13 20.30 17.72 -1.23
C HIS A 13 20.46 16.72 -2.38
N GLU A 14 19.46 16.66 -3.25
CA GLU A 14 19.45 15.79 -4.43
C GLU A 14 20.52 16.22 -5.45
N LEU A 15 21.23 15.23 -6.00
CA LEU A 15 22.20 15.43 -7.07
C LEU A 15 21.55 15.26 -8.43
N ALA A 16 21.84 16.19 -9.34
CA ALA A 16 21.56 16.05 -10.76
C ALA A 16 22.75 15.43 -11.49
N VAL A 17 22.49 14.54 -12.44
CA VAL A 17 23.50 14.02 -13.37
C VAL A 17 23.64 15.01 -14.51
N THR A 18 24.85 15.52 -14.74
CA THR A 18 25.10 16.53 -15.78
C THR A 18 25.63 15.95 -17.10
N ARG A 19 26.14 14.71 -17.06
CA ARG A 19 26.81 14.08 -18.18
C ARG A 19 26.66 12.56 -18.15
N LEU A 20 26.18 11.99 -19.25
CA LEU A 20 26.06 10.55 -19.49
C LEU A 20 26.97 10.15 -20.66
N HIS A 21 27.64 9.01 -20.54
CA HIS A 21 28.53 8.51 -21.57
C HIS A 21 28.14 7.08 -21.98
N CYS A 22 27.83 6.88 -23.25
CA CYS A 22 27.56 5.56 -23.81
C CYS A 22 28.87 4.87 -24.17
N ARG A 23 29.11 3.69 -23.57
CA ARG A 23 30.32 2.89 -23.81
C ARG A 23 30.33 2.16 -25.16
N GLU A 24 29.18 2.02 -25.79
CA GLU A 24 29.03 1.24 -27.03
C GLU A 24 29.21 2.12 -28.28
N CYS A 25 28.56 3.29 -28.33
CA CYS A 25 28.66 4.21 -29.46
C CYS A 25 29.52 5.46 -29.18
N GLY A 26 30.09 5.60 -27.98
CA GLY A 26 30.93 6.74 -27.58
C GLY A 26 30.20 8.07 -27.40
N THR A 27 28.88 8.10 -27.58
CA THR A 27 28.07 9.32 -27.47
C THR A 27 28.09 9.85 -26.04
N THR A 28 28.32 11.16 -25.91
CA THR A 28 28.21 11.88 -24.64
C THR A 28 26.98 12.77 -24.68
N LEU A 29 26.10 12.61 -23.70
CA LEU A 29 24.92 13.43 -23.51
C LEU A 29 25.19 14.38 -22.35
N GLU A 30 25.09 15.68 -22.59
CA GLU A 30 25.22 16.72 -21.57
C GLU A 30 23.88 17.42 -21.39
N GLY A 31 23.51 17.67 -20.14
CA GLY A 31 22.21 18.19 -19.77
C GLY A 31 21.90 17.89 -18.31
N GLU A 32 20.78 18.41 -17.80
CA GLU A 32 20.36 18.15 -16.43
C GLU A 32 19.45 16.93 -16.38
N PHE A 33 19.97 15.82 -15.85
CA PHE A 33 19.24 14.56 -15.73
C PHE A 33 18.98 14.24 -14.26
N SER A 34 17.75 13.84 -13.93
CA SER A 34 17.46 13.26 -12.61
C SER A 34 17.90 11.80 -12.56
N VAL A 35 18.40 11.35 -11.40
CA VAL A 35 18.67 9.93 -11.10
C VAL A 35 17.40 9.06 -11.02
N GLY A 36 16.21 9.67 -11.13
CA GLY A 36 14.92 9.00 -11.04
C GLY A 36 14.55 8.58 -9.60
N ARG A 37 13.28 8.19 -9.42
CA ARG A 37 12.71 7.85 -8.09
C ARG A 37 13.42 6.69 -7.39
N PHE A 38 13.93 5.71 -8.13
CA PHE A 38 14.62 4.55 -7.57
C PHE A 38 16.06 4.88 -7.14
N GLY A 39 16.70 5.86 -7.77
CA GLY A 39 18.04 6.31 -7.38
C GLY A 39 18.06 6.97 -6.00
N ARG A 40 16.90 7.47 -5.53
CA ARG A 40 16.73 8.05 -4.19
C ARG A 40 16.64 7.02 -3.08
N LEU A 41 16.45 5.74 -3.41
CA LEU A 41 16.36 4.69 -2.41
C LEU A 41 17.73 4.47 -1.75
N GLY A 42 17.74 4.47 -0.41
CA GLY A 42 18.91 4.05 0.35
C GLY A 42 19.24 2.57 0.14
N ARG A 43 20.43 2.15 0.53
CA ARG A 43 20.90 0.75 0.37
C ARG A 43 19.94 -0.27 1.00
N ASP A 44 19.41 0.03 2.17
CA ASP A 44 18.48 -0.86 2.87
C ASP A 44 17.13 -0.95 2.16
N GLN A 45 16.64 0.16 1.63
CA GLN A 45 15.40 0.18 0.85
C GLN A 45 15.58 -0.59 -0.45
N MET A 46 16.73 -0.46 -1.13
CA MET A 46 17.03 -1.24 -2.33
C MET A 46 17.04 -2.75 -2.05
N ARG A 47 17.63 -3.18 -0.92
CA ARG A 47 17.60 -4.60 -0.50
C ARG A 47 16.18 -5.11 -0.28
N VAL A 48 15.31 -4.31 0.33
CA VAL A 48 13.90 -4.66 0.52
C VAL A 48 13.19 -4.77 -0.82
N LEU A 49 13.45 -3.84 -1.76
CA LEU A 49 12.88 -3.87 -3.11
C LEU A 49 13.30 -5.15 -3.86
N GLU A 50 14.60 -5.49 -3.82
CA GLU A 50 15.11 -6.70 -4.45
C GLU A 50 14.47 -7.96 -3.86
N SER A 51 14.33 -8.04 -2.53
CA SER A 51 13.66 -9.15 -1.87
C SER A 51 12.18 -9.24 -2.23
N PHE A 52 11.49 -8.08 -2.33
CA PHE A 52 10.10 -8.01 -2.76
C PHE A 52 9.90 -8.50 -4.20
N LEU A 53 10.79 -8.11 -5.11
CA LEU A 53 10.75 -8.57 -6.50
C LEU A 53 11.08 -10.07 -6.60
N ARG A 54 12.04 -10.57 -5.82
CA ARG A 54 12.41 -11.99 -5.77
C ARG A 54 11.27 -12.88 -5.27
N SER A 55 10.53 -12.41 -4.25
CA SER A 55 9.36 -13.10 -3.69
C SER A 55 8.08 -12.86 -4.48
N ARG A 56 8.12 -12.11 -5.59
CA ARG A 56 6.95 -11.70 -6.39
C ARG A 56 5.87 -11.02 -5.54
N GLY A 57 6.28 -10.29 -4.50
CA GLY A 57 5.38 -9.62 -3.56
C GLY A 57 4.81 -10.50 -2.45
N ASN A 58 5.32 -11.73 -2.26
CA ASN A 58 4.91 -12.58 -1.15
C ASN A 58 5.65 -12.21 0.15
N LEU A 59 4.97 -11.47 1.05
CA LEU A 59 5.55 -11.00 2.31
C LEU A 59 6.04 -12.16 3.21
N LYS A 60 5.35 -13.31 3.21
CA LYS A 60 5.79 -14.48 3.99
C LYS A 60 7.10 -15.05 3.47
N GLU A 61 7.34 -14.97 2.16
CA GLU A 61 8.63 -15.35 1.59
C GLU A 61 9.72 -14.35 1.95
N MET A 62 9.39 -13.05 1.95
CA MET A 62 10.32 -12.01 2.38
C MET A 62 10.71 -12.11 3.85
N GLU A 63 9.80 -12.52 4.73
CA GLU A 63 10.14 -12.79 6.15
C GLU A 63 11.24 -13.84 6.29
N ARG A 64 11.15 -14.91 5.49
CA ARG A 64 12.15 -15.97 5.47
C ARG A 64 13.46 -15.52 4.84
N ASP A 65 13.39 -14.72 3.77
CA ASP A 65 14.56 -14.19 3.06
C ASP A 65 15.33 -13.15 3.91
N LEU A 66 14.61 -12.27 4.61
CA LEU A 66 15.19 -11.18 5.41
C LEU A 66 15.40 -11.55 6.89
N GLY A 67 14.84 -12.66 7.37
CA GLY A 67 14.90 -13.07 8.79
C GLY A 67 14.14 -12.11 9.72
N LEU A 68 13.04 -11.53 9.25
CA LEU A 68 12.27 -10.50 9.96
C LEU A 68 10.85 -10.99 10.27
N SER A 69 10.21 -10.37 11.26
CA SER A 69 8.79 -10.62 11.53
C SER A 69 7.88 -10.02 10.45
N TYR A 70 6.72 -10.62 10.21
CA TYR A 70 5.69 -10.12 9.27
C TYR A 70 5.42 -8.60 9.43
N PRO A 71 5.19 -8.06 10.66
CA PRO A 71 4.97 -6.63 10.84
C PRO A 71 6.15 -5.76 10.37
N THR A 72 7.38 -6.22 10.60
CA THR A 72 8.58 -5.49 10.18
C THR A 72 8.73 -5.47 8.67
N VAL A 73 8.49 -6.61 8.00
CA VAL A 73 8.54 -6.68 6.53
C VAL A 73 7.49 -5.78 5.92
N ARG A 74 6.24 -5.83 6.42
CA ARG A 74 5.16 -4.95 5.98
C ARG A 74 5.54 -3.47 6.13
N SER A 75 5.99 -3.07 7.32
CA SER A 75 6.42 -1.69 7.59
C SER A 75 7.54 -1.21 6.65
N ARG A 76 8.49 -2.10 6.31
CA ARG A 76 9.56 -1.80 5.35
C ARG A 76 9.03 -1.63 3.92
N VAL A 77 8.10 -2.46 3.49
CA VAL A 77 7.44 -2.34 2.18
C VAL A 77 6.63 -1.04 2.12
N ASP A 78 5.88 -0.70 3.16
CA ASP A 78 5.10 0.53 3.20
C ASP A 78 6.01 1.77 3.15
N THR A 79 7.15 1.72 3.85
CA THR A 79 8.16 2.78 3.81
C THR A 79 8.77 2.92 2.41
N LEU A 80 8.96 1.80 1.71
CA LEU A 80 9.46 1.79 0.34
C LEU A 80 8.44 2.40 -0.65
N VAL A 81 7.17 2.04 -0.51
CA VAL A 81 6.05 2.61 -1.29
C VAL A 81 6.00 4.12 -1.10
N ARG A 82 6.09 4.60 0.15
CA ARG A 82 6.15 6.03 0.47
C ARG A 82 7.37 6.71 -0.13
N ALA A 83 8.55 6.11 -0.02
CA ALA A 83 9.79 6.66 -0.57
C ALA A 83 9.75 6.80 -2.10
N LEU A 84 9.03 5.91 -2.79
CA LEU A 84 8.83 5.95 -4.23
C LEU A 84 7.66 6.85 -4.68
N GLY A 85 6.89 7.40 -3.73
CA GLY A 85 5.69 8.19 -4.03
C GLY A 85 4.60 7.37 -4.73
N LEU A 86 4.57 6.06 -4.51
CA LEU A 86 3.57 5.17 -5.09
C LEU A 86 2.30 5.20 -4.23
N ILE A 87 1.15 5.26 -4.89
CA ILE A 87 -0.17 5.11 -4.24
C ILE A 87 -0.59 3.65 -4.45
N PRO A 88 -0.78 2.85 -3.37
CA PRO A 88 -1.28 1.49 -3.50
C PRO A 88 -2.63 1.44 -4.24
N LEU A 89 -2.68 0.61 -5.29
CA LEU A 89 -3.82 0.52 -6.22
C LEU A 89 -5.04 -0.17 -5.62
N ASP A 90 -4.88 -0.84 -4.48
CA ASP A 90 -5.91 -1.62 -3.80
C ASP A 90 -6.62 -0.84 -2.67
N GLY A 91 -6.39 0.47 -2.56
CA GLY A 91 -6.97 1.30 -1.50
C GLY A 91 -6.42 1.00 -0.10
N ARG A 92 -5.51 0.03 0.06
CA ARG A 92 -4.74 -0.23 1.29
C ARG A 92 -3.51 0.67 1.43
N GLY A 93 -3.60 1.82 0.80
CA GLY A 93 -2.52 2.79 0.66
C GLY A 93 -2.77 4.01 1.50
N GLY A 94 -2.81 3.81 2.82
CA GLY A 94 -2.95 4.92 3.77
C GLY A 94 -3.90 4.65 4.93
N ASP A 95 -4.43 3.44 5.05
CA ASP A 95 -5.43 3.10 6.06
C ASP A 95 -4.87 2.71 7.43
N ASP A 96 -3.56 2.52 7.63
CA ASP A 96 -3.08 2.34 9.02
C ASP A 96 -3.06 3.67 9.80
N LEU A 97 -2.79 4.81 9.13
CA LEU A 97 -2.87 6.14 9.74
C LEU A 97 -4.26 6.79 9.63
N SER A 98 -5.09 6.42 8.65
CA SER A 98 -6.48 6.91 8.58
C SER A 98 -7.49 6.00 9.28
N ALA A 99 -7.31 4.67 9.32
CA ALA A 99 -8.20 3.81 10.11
C ALA A 99 -8.00 3.99 11.62
N GLU A 100 -6.81 4.39 12.11
CA GLU A 100 -6.66 4.83 13.50
C GLU A 100 -7.36 6.18 13.77
N ARG A 101 -7.51 7.04 12.76
CA ARG A 101 -8.27 8.30 12.87
C ARG A 101 -9.78 8.07 12.83
N ASP A 102 -10.25 7.01 12.19
CA ASP A 102 -11.68 6.65 12.09
C ASP A 102 -12.09 5.52 13.06
N ASN A 103 -11.17 4.96 13.85
CA ASN A 103 -11.49 3.97 14.87
C ASN A 103 -12.12 4.66 16.10
N PRO A 104 -13.43 4.49 16.34
CA PRO A 104 -14.13 5.19 17.42
C PRO A 104 -13.58 4.80 18.80
N ILE A 105 -13.10 3.57 18.96
CA ILE A 105 -12.56 3.05 20.23
C ILE A 105 -11.17 3.63 20.50
N ALA A 106 -10.30 3.69 19.49
CA ALA A 106 -8.97 4.29 19.62
C ALA A 106 -9.04 5.81 19.89
N ASN A 107 -9.98 6.49 19.23
CA ASN A 107 -10.26 7.91 19.45
C ASN A 107 -10.76 8.20 20.86
N GLU A 108 -11.69 7.40 21.37
CA GLU A 108 -12.22 7.58 22.72
C GLU A 108 -11.16 7.28 23.79
N ARG A 109 -10.37 6.22 23.59
CA ARG A 109 -9.20 5.93 24.43
C ARG A 109 -8.23 7.11 24.51
N ARG A 110 -7.93 7.75 23.37
CA ARG A 110 -7.06 8.92 23.30
C ARG A 110 -7.63 10.11 24.08
N ARG A 111 -8.93 10.40 23.94
CA ARG A 111 -9.60 11.49 24.69
C ARG A 111 -9.50 11.29 26.20
N ILE A 112 -9.68 10.07 26.69
CA ILE A 112 -9.57 9.75 28.12
C ILE A 112 -8.15 10.01 28.62
N LEU A 113 -7.13 9.60 27.87
CA LEU A 113 -5.73 9.82 28.23
C LEU A 113 -5.34 11.31 28.20
N GLU A 114 -5.88 12.09 27.26
CA GLU A 114 -5.69 13.54 27.20
C GLU A 114 -6.40 14.28 28.34
N ALA A 115 -7.58 13.83 28.76
CA ALA A 115 -8.27 14.37 29.93
C ALA A 115 -7.51 14.07 31.23
N LEU A 116 -6.91 12.89 31.35
CA LEU A 116 -6.03 12.53 32.48
C LEU A 116 -4.76 13.39 32.47
N ALA A 117 -4.13 13.58 31.30
CA ALA A 117 -2.93 14.41 31.17
C ALA A 117 -3.18 15.89 31.48
N ARG A 118 -4.40 16.39 31.22
CA ARG A 118 -4.85 17.73 31.60
C ARG A 118 -5.39 17.83 33.03
N HIS A 119 -5.36 16.74 33.80
CA HIS A 119 -5.89 16.65 35.16
C HIS A 119 -7.39 16.96 35.29
N GLU A 120 -8.16 16.78 34.21
CA GLU A 120 -9.63 16.96 34.22
C GLU A 120 -10.37 15.75 34.81
N ILE A 121 -9.70 14.60 34.81
CA ILE A 121 -10.16 13.37 35.46
C ILE A 121 -9.02 12.78 36.31
N ASP A 122 -9.38 12.05 37.36
CA ASP A 122 -8.42 11.33 38.18
C ASP A 122 -8.04 9.97 37.56
N ALA A 123 -6.98 9.37 38.11
CA ALA A 123 -6.45 8.11 37.61
C ALA A 123 -7.46 6.95 37.72
N GLU A 124 -8.36 6.99 38.72
CA GLU A 124 -9.34 5.94 38.97
C GLU A 124 -10.50 6.01 37.96
N ALA A 125 -11.00 7.21 37.68
CA ALA A 125 -12.00 7.49 36.65
C ALA A 125 -11.48 7.19 35.24
N ALA A 126 -10.22 7.55 34.93
CA ALA A 126 -9.59 7.21 33.65
C ALA A 126 -9.49 5.69 33.46
N ALA A 127 -9.08 4.95 34.48
CA ALA A 127 -8.99 3.49 34.43
C ALA A 127 -10.36 2.81 34.28
N ALA A 128 -11.40 3.34 34.93
CA ALA A 128 -12.77 2.86 34.76
C ALA A 128 -13.27 3.07 33.32
N ALA A 129 -13.07 4.27 32.75
CA ALA A 129 -13.48 4.59 31.39
C ALA A 129 -12.74 3.74 30.33
N LEU A 130 -11.44 3.50 30.52
CA LEU A 130 -10.66 2.63 29.63
C LEU A 130 -11.10 1.16 29.67
N ARG A 131 -11.50 0.64 30.84
CA ARG A 131 -12.03 -0.72 30.95
C ARG A 131 -13.36 -0.89 30.23
N GLY A 132 -14.22 0.13 30.26
CA GLY A 132 -15.50 0.14 29.53
C GLY A 132 -15.33 0.02 28.01
N LEU A 133 -14.20 0.49 27.46
CA LEU A 133 -13.87 0.36 26.03
C LEU A 133 -13.32 -1.02 25.64
N THR A 134 -12.97 -1.87 26.62
CA THR A 134 -12.36 -3.20 26.39
C THR A 134 -13.31 -4.38 26.62
N VAL A 135 -14.50 -4.14 27.17
CA VAL A 135 -15.51 -5.19 27.41
C VAL A 135 -16.54 -5.16 26.28
N SER A 136 -16.36 -6.02 25.28
CA SER A 136 -17.49 -6.59 24.55
C SER A 136 -18.26 -7.50 25.52
N PRO A 137 -19.59 -7.39 25.68
CA PRO A 137 -20.31 -8.14 26.72
C PRO A 137 -20.27 -9.65 26.45
N PRO A 138 -20.24 -10.52 27.49
CA PRO A 138 -20.64 -11.90 27.30
C PRO A 138 -22.13 -11.94 26.94
N SER A 139 -22.44 -12.57 25.82
CA SER A 139 -23.81 -12.89 25.40
C SER A 139 -24.56 -13.58 26.54
N PRO A 140 -25.71 -13.08 27.01
CA PRO A 140 -26.54 -13.83 27.93
C PRO A 140 -27.39 -14.84 27.15
N ALA A 141 -27.27 -16.09 27.55
CA ALA A 141 -28.10 -17.20 27.12
C ALA A 141 -29.59 -16.92 27.33
N VAL A 142 -30.42 -17.29 26.34
CA VAL A 142 -31.75 -17.82 26.59
C VAL A 142 -31.92 -19.14 25.83
N VAL A 143 -32.20 -20.16 26.61
CA VAL A 143 -32.64 -21.49 26.22
C VAL A 143 -34.12 -21.43 25.86
N GLU A 144 -34.51 -21.95 24.70
CA GLU A 144 -35.80 -22.63 24.58
C GLU A 144 -35.80 -23.62 23.39
N THR A 145 -36.06 -24.88 23.74
CA THR A 145 -36.27 -26.05 22.88
C THR A 145 -37.65 -26.04 22.24
N ALA A 146 -37.75 -26.39 20.95
CA ALA A 146 -38.53 -27.54 20.43
C ALA A 146 -38.99 -27.36 18.97
N ALA A 147 -39.11 -28.51 18.30
CA ALA A 147 -40.01 -28.86 17.20
C ALA A 147 -39.51 -28.74 15.74
N SER A 148 -39.16 -29.93 15.21
CA SER A 148 -39.74 -30.56 14.01
C SER A 148 -39.37 -30.08 12.60
N ALA A 149 -38.73 -31.01 11.88
CA ALA A 149 -38.67 -31.21 10.42
C ALA A 149 -40.08 -31.24 9.76
N PRO A 150 -40.29 -31.28 8.41
CA PRO A 150 -39.37 -31.87 7.42
C PRO A 150 -39.36 -31.31 5.95
N SER A 151 -38.48 -31.92 5.13
CA SER A 151 -38.60 -32.20 3.68
C SER A 151 -38.67 -31.06 2.64
N ALA A 152 -37.70 -31.03 1.72
CA ALA A 152 -37.87 -31.22 0.25
C ALA A 152 -36.53 -30.96 -0.47
N SER A 153 -35.82 -31.98 -0.95
CA SER A 153 -35.86 -32.54 -2.32
C SER A 153 -35.55 -31.56 -3.47
N SER A 154 -34.55 -31.99 -4.22
CA SER A 154 -33.97 -31.47 -5.45
C SER A 154 -34.89 -31.47 -6.68
N THR A 155 -34.37 -30.85 -7.75
CA THR A 155 -34.41 -31.26 -9.18
C THR A 155 -35.24 -30.36 -10.12
N GLY A 156 -34.62 -30.00 -11.26
CA GLY A 156 -35.21 -29.37 -12.44
C GLY A 156 -34.41 -28.14 -12.88
N GLN A 157 -33.30 -28.20 -13.63
CA GLN A 157 -33.02 -28.77 -14.95
C GLN A 157 -33.54 -27.91 -16.13
N ALA A 158 -32.65 -27.77 -17.12
CA ALA A 158 -32.85 -27.33 -18.52
C ALA A 158 -32.94 -25.80 -18.73
N ASP A 159 -32.46 -25.18 -19.81
CA ASP A 159 -31.76 -25.60 -21.03
C ASP A 159 -31.38 -24.33 -21.82
N ALA A 160 -30.43 -24.43 -22.76
CA ALA A 160 -30.33 -23.64 -24.02
C ALA A 160 -30.19 -22.09 -23.92
N THR A 161 -29.44 -21.33 -24.73
CA THR A 161 -28.84 -21.46 -26.07
C THR A 161 -28.02 -20.16 -26.27
N ASP A 162 -26.76 -20.23 -26.73
CA ASP A 162 -26.34 -19.95 -28.12
C ASP A 162 -25.93 -18.47 -28.39
N ALA A 163 -24.98 -18.33 -29.33
CA ALA A 163 -24.54 -17.12 -30.04
C ALA A 163 -23.34 -16.29 -29.47
N SER A 164 -22.13 -16.78 -29.74
CA SER A 164 -21.09 -15.97 -30.45
C SER A 164 -21.44 -15.92 -31.95
N PRO A 165 -20.86 -15.08 -32.84
CA PRO A 165 -19.64 -14.26 -32.72
C PRO A 165 -19.79 -12.83 -33.29
N GLY A 166 -18.73 -12.01 -33.25
CA GLY A 166 -18.68 -10.76 -34.01
C GLY A 166 -17.41 -9.97 -33.79
N GLY A 167 -16.43 -10.15 -34.68
CA GLY A 167 -15.17 -9.42 -34.72
C GLY A 167 -15.29 -7.94 -35.15
N PRO A 168 -14.13 -7.25 -35.30
CA PRO A 168 -14.02 -5.80 -35.28
C PRO A 168 -14.25 -5.16 -36.66
N PRO A 169 -14.25 -3.82 -36.72
CA PRO A 169 -13.39 -3.22 -37.74
C PRO A 169 -12.57 -2.02 -37.26
N ALA A 170 -11.42 -1.90 -37.92
CA ALA A 170 -10.51 -0.76 -37.95
C ALA A 170 -11.10 0.45 -38.70
N ALA A 171 -10.55 1.64 -38.47
CA ALA A 171 -9.86 2.48 -39.47
C ALA A 171 -9.97 4.00 -39.23
N ALA A 172 -8.88 4.69 -39.61
CA ALA A 172 -8.73 6.09 -40.06
C ALA A 172 -8.89 7.21 -39.00
N GLY A 173 -8.03 8.23 -38.89
CA GLY A 173 -6.99 8.74 -39.79
C GLY A 173 -7.37 10.11 -40.36
N ALA A 174 -6.79 11.20 -39.83
CA ALA A 174 -6.56 12.55 -40.40
C ALA A 174 -6.26 13.49 -39.20
N GLY A 175 -5.22 14.32 -39.13
CA GLY A 175 -4.43 15.00 -40.15
C GLY A 175 -4.65 16.50 -39.99
N ALA A 176 -3.65 17.27 -39.54
CA ALA A 176 -3.48 18.69 -39.84
C ALA A 176 -2.18 19.25 -39.22
N THR A 177 -1.11 19.26 -40.01
CA THR A 177 -0.06 20.30 -39.97
C THR A 177 -0.52 21.52 -40.77
N PRO A 178 -0.05 22.72 -40.41
CA PRO A 178 0.43 23.68 -41.41
C PRO A 178 1.86 24.12 -41.04
N ALA A 179 2.84 23.98 -41.93
CA ALA A 179 3.17 24.86 -43.07
C ALA A 179 3.90 26.15 -42.63
N GLU A 180 5.15 26.23 -43.08
CA GLU A 180 6.09 27.36 -43.12
C GLU A 180 5.46 28.72 -43.46
N LYS A 181 5.97 29.80 -42.84
CA LYS A 181 6.56 30.93 -43.58
C LYS A 181 7.31 31.93 -42.68
N GLU A 182 8.39 32.46 -43.26
CA GLU A 182 9.31 33.55 -42.86
C GLU A 182 10.58 33.19 -42.07
#